data_AF-A0AAQ0LZR8-F1
#
_entry.id   AF-A0AAQ0LZR8-F1
#
_cell.length_a   1.000
_cell.length_b   1.000
_cell.length_c   1.000
_cell.angle_alpha   90.00
_cell.angle_beta   90.00
_cell.angle_gamma   90.00
#
_symmetry.space_group_name_H-M   'P 1'
#
loop_
_entity.id
_entity.type
_entity.pdbx_description
1 polymer ?
#
loop_
_entity_poly.entity_id
_entity_poly.type
_entity_poly.pdbx_seq_one_letter_code
_entity_poly.pdbx_strand_id
1 'polypeptide(L)'
;MFFKKGKKEKMKKQEFIEESTENKNFSNDEIEIFENTGGDLELNNDGVKSTLSYREEYTIILRIFLNGFETLTFERDRLVAMLEVGTLDEESIVIIDDVKYVVDSTLETYNMLFESNIGEVYFLDSQCKNIDYRIRHGLKIESESLEKMNESILGNNAEEFQNAIYSNAKGMELVNESFSDINELVFENYF
;
A
#
# COMPACT_ATOMS: atom_id res chain seq x y z
N MET A 1 2.21 48.98 -12.70
CA MET A 1 2.97 48.57 -13.90
C MET A 1 2.25 47.37 -14.49
N PHE A 2 1.85 47.47 -15.76
CA PHE A 2 1.05 46.47 -16.48
C PHE A 2 1.94 45.36 -17.05
N PHE A 3 1.50 44.10 -17.03
CA PHE A 3 1.96 43.11 -18.00
C PHE A 3 0.79 42.34 -18.63
N LYS A 4 0.95 42.15 -19.94
CA LYS A 4 -0.05 41.87 -20.97
C LYS A 4 -0.41 40.38 -21.09
N LYS A 5 -1.64 40.12 -21.53
CA LYS A 5 -2.10 38.86 -22.13
C LYS A 5 -1.31 38.52 -23.41
N GLY A 6 -0.96 37.25 -23.58
CA GLY A 6 -0.62 36.61 -24.87
C GLY A 6 -1.50 35.38 -25.08
N LYS A 7 -1.99 35.16 -26.32
CA LYS A 7 -2.90 34.07 -26.73
C LYS A 7 -2.16 33.01 -27.56
N LYS A 8 -2.49 31.74 -27.27
CA LYS A 8 -2.69 30.55 -28.13
C LYS A 8 -1.63 30.12 -29.17
N GLU A 9 -1.19 28.87 -29.04
CA GLU A 9 -1.01 27.94 -30.17
C GLU A 9 -1.60 26.55 -29.84
N LYS A 10 -2.28 25.96 -30.84
CA LYS A 10 -2.89 24.62 -30.81
C LYS A 10 -1.90 23.63 -31.45
N MET A 11 -1.65 22.47 -30.82
CA MET A 11 -1.01 21.34 -31.49
C MET A 11 -2.01 20.22 -31.79
N LYS A 12 -1.79 19.57 -32.94
CA LYS A 12 -2.71 18.73 -33.71
C LYS A 12 -2.79 17.29 -33.18
N LYS A 13 -3.94 16.66 -33.46
CA LYS A 13 -4.21 15.22 -33.38
C LYS A 13 -3.14 14.42 -34.13
N GLN A 14 -2.71 13.31 -33.53
CA GLN A 14 -2.02 12.22 -34.22
C GLN A 14 -2.93 10.99 -34.13
N GLU A 15 -3.36 10.51 -35.29
CA GLU A 15 -4.12 9.27 -35.48
C GLU A 15 -3.20 8.06 -35.30
N PHE A 16 -3.72 6.99 -34.71
CA PHE A 16 -3.13 5.66 -34.86
C PHE A 16 -4.22 4.58 -34.95
N ILE A 17 -4.45 4.18 -36.19
CA ILE A 17 -4.78 2.86 -36.76
C ILE A 17 -5.32 1.81 -35.76
N GLU A 18 -6.60 1.45 -35.95
CA GLU A 18 -7.20 0.19 -35.49
C GLU A 18 -6.67 -0.98 -36.33
N GLU A 19 -6.19 -2.05 -35.68
CA GLU A 19 -6.24 -3.39 -36.28
C GLU A 19 -6.80 -4.38 -35.26
N SER A 20 -7.83 -5.08 -35.74
CA SER A 20 -8.73 -6.01 -35.09
C SER A 20 -8.05 -7.29 -34.57
N THR A 21 -8.57 -7.84 -33.47
CA THR A 21 -8.47 -9.30 -33.23
C THR A 21 -9.84 -9.88 -32.89
N GLU A 22 -10.20 -10.90 -33.66
CA GLU A 22 -11.40 -11.71 -33.48
C GLU A 22 -11.31 -12.57 -32.22
N ASN A 23 -12.47 -12.70 -31.58
CA ASN A 23 -12.80 -13.57 -30.45
C ASN A 23 -12.32 -15.02 -30.60
N LYS A 24 -11.73 -15.58 -29.52
CA LYS A 24 -11.92 -16.98 -29.13
C LYS A 24 -12.14 -17.08 -27.63
N ASN A 25 -13.29 -17.65 -27.27
CA ASN A 25 -13.78 -17.84 -25.91
C ASN A 25 -12.81 -18.61 -25.00
N PHE A 26 -12.70 -18.18 -23.75
CA PHE A 26 -12.12 -18.95 -22.65
C PHE A 26 -12.97 -20.20 -22.36
N SER A 27 -12.32 -21.34 -22.17
CA SER A 27 -12.94 -22.56 -21.64
C SER A 27 -12.40 -22.84 -20.24
N ASN A 28 -13.30 -22.91 -19.25
CA ASN A 28 -13.32 -23.67 -17.98
C ASN A 28 -12.06 -24.00 -17.16
N ASP A 29 -10.86 -23.55 -17.51
CA ASP A 29 -9.61 -23.85 -16.81
C ASP A 29 -9.18 -22.72 -15.84
N GLU A 30 -10.15 -21.89 -15.41
CA GLU A 30 -10.02 -20.88 -14.34
C GLU A 30 -9.80 -21.49 -12.93
N ILE A 31 -9.52 -22.80 -12.82
CA ILE A 31 -9.47 -23.53 -11.55
C ILE A 31 -8.26 -24.46 -11.50
N GLU A 32 -7.03 -23.93 -11.62
CA GLU A 32 -5.83 -24.74 -11.29
C GLU A 32 -4.58 -23.94 -10.89
N ILE A 33 -4.68 -22.62 -10.69
CA ILE A 33 -3.51 -21.77 -10.34
C ILE A 33 -3.33 -21.64 -8.80
N PHE A 34 -4.34 -22.04 -8.02
CA PHE A 34 -4.39 -21.76 -6.57
C PHE A 34 -3.82 -22.85 -5.65
N GLU A 35 -3.42 -24.03 -6.14
CA GLU A 35 -3.00 -25.13 -5.25
C GLU A 35 -1.53 -25.53 -5.31
N ASN A 36 -0.68 -24.97 -6.19
CA ASN A 36 0.64 -25.56 -6.47
C ASN A 36 1.90 -24.72 -6.22
N THR A 37 1.86 -23.59 -5.52
CA THR A 37 3.08 -22.78 -5.26
C THR A 37 3.32 -22.46 -3.79
N GLY A 38 3.31 -23.51 -2.95
CA GLY A 38 4.14 -23.56 -1.74
C GLY A 38 5.62 -23.79 -2.06
N GLY A 39 6.16 -23.16 -3.10
CA GLY A 39 7.53 -23.38 -3.61
C GLY A 39 8.03 -22.15 -4.36
N ASP A 40 9.32 -21.87 -4.19
CA ASP A 40 10.06 -20.69 -4.66
C ASP A 40 9.53 -20.06 -5.97
N LEU A 41 9.15 -18.78 -5.88
CA LEU A 41 8.91 -17.93 -7.04
C LEU A 41 10.26 -17.54 -7.65
N GLU A 42 10.85 -18.42 -8.45
CA GLU A 42 11.83 -18.02 -9.47
C GLU A 42 11.08 -17.26 -10.58
N LEU A 43 11.07 -15.94 -10.48
CA LEU A 43 10.61 -15.04 -11.53
C LEU A 43 11.60 -15.08 -12.71
N ASN A 44 11.43 -16.05 -13.61
CA ASN A 44 12.19 -16.12 -14.84
C ASN A 44 11.80 -14.97 -15.77
N ASN A 45 12.80 -14.13 -16.03
CA ASN A 45 12.74 -12.87 -16.75
C ASN A 45 12.74 -13.07 -18.27
N ASP A 46 11.78 -13.84 -18.80
CA ASP A 46 11.64 -14.12 -20.23
C ASP A 46 10.29 -13.63 -20.77
N GLY A 47 10.24 -12.36 -21.17
CA GLY A 47 9.55 -11.91 -22.39
C GLY A 47 8.02 -12.09 -22.54
N VAL A 48 7.30 -12.63 -21.57
CA VAL A 48 5.82 -12.69 -21.58
C VAL A 48 5.31 -11.42 -20.88
N LYS A 49 4.93 -10.40 -21.66
CA LYS A 49 4.18 -9.26 -21.10
C LYS A 49 2.91 -9.79 -20.44
N SER A 50 2.71 -9.47 -19.17
CA SER A 50 1.44 -9.68 -18.46
C SER A 50 0.30 -9.11 -19.32
N THR A 51 -0.74 -9.91 -19.53
CA THR A 51 -1.97 -9.53 -20.25
C THR A 51 -2.92 -8.70 -19.40
N LEU A 52 -2.51 -8.31 -18.20
CA LEU A 52 -3.33 -7.60 -17.22
C LEU A 52 -3.23 -6.09 -17.41
N SER A 53 -4.33 -5.39 -17.16
CA SER A 53 -4.33 -3.94 -17.01
C SER A 53 -3.63 -3.52 -15.72
N TYR A 54 -3.14 -2.28 -15.67
CA TYR A 54 -2.51 -1.73 -14.45
C TYR A 54 -3.43 -1.79 -13.21
N ARG A 55 -4.76 -1.71 -13.39
CA ARG A 55 -5.73 -1.86 -12.29
C ARG A 55 -5.79 -3.29 -11.79
N GLU A 56 -5.77 -4.28 -12.68
CA GLU A 56 -5.73 -5.70 -12.32
C GLU A 56 -4.42 -6.07 -11.63
N GLU A 57 -3.28 -5.61 -12.15
CA GLU A 57 -1.96 -5.79 -11.51
C GLU A 57 -1.94 -5.17 -10.10
N TYR A 58 -2.49 -3.96 -9.94
CA TYR A 58 -2.61 -3.31 -8.64
C TYR A 58 -3.54 -4.06 -7.68
N THR A 59 -4.63 -4.63 -8.18
CA THR A 59 -5.55 -5.43 -7.37
C THR A 59 -4.87 -6.69 -6.81
N ILE A 60 -3.95 -7.29 -7.56
CA ILE A 60 -3.13 -8.41 -7.06
C ILE A 60 -2.23 -7.97 -5.91
N ILE A 61 -1.56 -6.82 -6.03
CA ILE A 61 -0.73 -6.25 -4.96
C ILE A 61 -1.58 -6.01 -3.71
N LEU A 62 -2.75 -5.41 -3.86
CA LEU A 62 -3.67 -5.16 -2.76
C LEU A 62 -4.12 -6.45 -2.05
N ARG A 63 -4.32 -7.55 -2.79
CA ARG A 63 -4.62 -8.86 -2.18
C ARG A 63 -3.45 -9.39 -1.35
N ILE A 64 -2.22 -9.28 -1.86
CA ILE A 64 -1.03 -9.69 -1.11
C ILE A 64 -0.90 -8.84 0.16
N PHE A 65 -1.12 -7.52 0.05
CA PHE A 65 -1.15 -6.61 1.20
C PHE A 65 -2.20 -7.03 2.24
N LEU A 66 -3.44 -7.30 1.82
CA LEU A 66 -4.50 -7.78 2.71
C LEU A 66 -4.13 -9.07 3.42
N ASN A 67 -3.53 -10.03 2.71
CA ASN A 67 -3.10 -11.31 3.31
C ASN A 67 -2.01 -11.11 4.37
N GLY A 68 -1.10 -10.17 4.17
CA GLY A 68 -0.05 -9.82 5.15
C GLY A 68 -0.53 -8.93 6.30
N PHE A 69 -1.74 -8.39 6.21
CA PHE A 69 -2.24 -7.37 7.15
C PHE A 69 -2.62 -7.93 8.53
N GLU A 70 -2.85 -9.24 8.64
CA GLU A 70 -3.19 -9.89 9.92
C GLU A 70 -2.08 -9.70 10.97
N THR A 71 -0.83 -9.89 10.58
CA THR A 71 0.33 -9.70 11.48
C THR A 71 0.43 -8.25 11.93
N LEU A 72 0.25 -7.29 11.02
CA LEU A 72 0.28 -5.87 11.35
C LEU A 72 -0.86 -5.48 12.31
N THR A 73 -2.05 -6.04 12.11
CA THR A 73 -3.20 -5.81 13.00
C THR A 73 -2.92 -6.35 14.41
N PHE A 74 -2.40 -7.57 14.51
CA PHE A 74 -2.06 -8.19 15.78
C PHE A 74 -1.06 -7.35 16.59
N GLU A 75 0.00 -6.87 15.94
CA GLU A 75 1.00 -6.03 16.63
C GLU A 75 0.42 -4.67 17.05
N ARG A 76 -0.39 -4.05 16.19
CA ARG A 76 -1.09 -2.80 16.53
C ARG A 76 -2.01 -2.97 17.74
N ASP A 77 -2.75 -4.07 17.84
CA ASP A 77 -3.59 -4.36 19.01
C ASP A 77 -2.75 -4.49 20.28
N ARG A 78 -1.57 -5.09 20.17
CA ARG A 78 -0.58 -5.20 21.27
C ARG A 78 -0.09 -3.82 21.73
N LEU A 79 0.21 -2.93 20.79
CA LEU A 79 0.56 -1.54 21.08
C LEU A 79 -0.58 -0.81 21.79
N VAL A 80 -1.81 -0.90 21.27
CA VAL A 80 -2.98 -0.23 21.84
C VAL A 80 -3.22 -0.71 23.27
N ALA A 81 -3.19 -2.02 23.52
CA ALA A 81 -3.33 -2.56 24.86
C ALA A 81 -2.26 -2.04 25.83
N MET A 82 -1.01 -1.95 25.40
CA MET A 82 0.08 -1.37 26.19
C MET A 82 -0.17 0.11 26.51
N LEU A 83 -0.61 0.90 25.52
CA LEU A 83 -0.95 2.31 25.70
C LEU A 83 -2.14 2.52 26.66
N GLU A 84 -3.14 1.63 26.64
CA GLU A 84 -4.30 1.67 27.54
C GLU A 84 -3.93 1.38 29.00
N VAL A 85 -2.98 0.48 29.23
CA VAL A 85 -2.44 0.20 30.59
C VAL A 85 -1.70 1.43 31.14
N GLY A 86 -1.08 2.23 30.26
CA GLY A 86 -0.49 3.53 30.61
C GLY A 86 0.77 3.46 31.48
N THR A 87 1.37 2.28 31.61
CA THR A 87 2.66 2.09 32.30
C THR A 87 3.75 1.95 31.24
N LEU A 88 4.78 2.78 31.32
CA LEU A 88 5.90 2.79 30.36
C LEU A 88 7.17 2.26 31.04
N ASP A 89 7.65 1.12 30.56
CA ASP A 89 8.84 0.44 31.03
C ASP A 89 9.65 -0.17 29.86
N GLU A 90 10.65 -1.00 30.17
CA GLU A 90 11.48 -1.67 29.16
C GLU A 90 10.66 -2.56 28.22
N GLU A 91 9.57 -3.17 28.69
CA GLU A 91 8.70 -4.00 27.86
C GLU A 91 7.92 -3.15 26.84
N SER A 92 7.56 -1.91 27.22
CA SER A 92 6.91 -0.97 26.31
C SER A 92 7.79 -0.65 25.09
N ILE A 93 9.10 -0.47 25.30
CA ILE A 93 10.05 -0.20 24.20
C ILE A 93 10.12 -1.40 23.24
N VAL A 94 10.18 -2.62 23.79
CA VAL A 94 10.18 -3.86 22.99
C VAL A 94 8.90 -3.97 22.15
N ILE A 95 7.74 -3.66 22.73
CA ILE A 95 6.47 -3.65 21.99
C ILE A 95 6.50 -2.64 20.86
N ILE A 96 6.97 -1.41 21.10
CA ILE A 96 7.03 -0.37 20.07
C ILE A 96 8.02 -0.77 18.95
N ASP A 97 9.18 -1.34 19.28
CA ASP A 97 10.16 -1.81 18.30
C ASP A 97 9.61 -2.94 17.43
N ASP A 98 8.92 -3.92 18.03
CA ASP A 98 8.29 -5.02 17.30
C ASP A 98 7.23 -4.50 16.31
N VAL A 99 6.37 -3.59 16.77
CA VAL A 99 5.34 -2.98 15.92
C VAL A 99 5.99 -2.20 14.79
N LYS A 100 7.04 -1.42 15.09
CA LYS A 100 7.78 -0.66 14.08
C LYS A 100 8.40 -1.57 13.04
N TYR A 101 9.01 -2.68 13.46
CA TYR A 101 9.57 -3.68 12.54
C TYR A 101 8.51 -4.22 11.57
N VAL A 102 7.33 -4.55 12.07
CA VAL A 102 6.22 -5.04 11.23
C VAL A 102 5.68 -3.95 10.30
N VAL A 103 5.54 -2.71 10.76
CA VAL A 103 5.15 -1.57 9.92
C VAL A 103 6.17 -1.34 8.80
N ASP A 104 7.46 -1.30 9.12
CA ASP A 104 8.55 -1.10 8.16
C ASP A 104 8.59 -2.23 7.13
N SER A 105 8.52 -3.48 7.58
CA SER A 105 8.51 -4.65 6.70
C SER A 105 7.28 -4.67 5.79
N THR A 106 6.12 -4.26 6.30
CA THR A 106 4.89 -4.15 5.49
C THR A 106 5.03 -3.08 4.41
N LEU A 107 5.57 -1.91 4.75
CA LEU A 107 5.80 -0.82 3.81
C LEU A 107 6.85 -1.19 2.75
N GLU A 108 7.95 -1.82 3.16
CA GLU A 108 8.99 -2.32 2.26
C GLU A 108 8.41 -3.33 1.27
N THR A 109 7.70 -4.35 1.78
CA THR A 109 7.05 -5.37 0.95
C THR A 109 6.07 -4.74 -0.04
N TYR A 110 5.24 -3.81 0.42
CA TYR A 110 4.28 -3.12 -0.43
C TYR A 110 4.98 -2.33 -1.55
N ASN A 111 6.06 -1.60 -1.24
CA ASN A 111 6.84 -0.86 -2.24
C ASN A 111 7.52 -1.79 -3.24
N MET A 112 8.12 -2.89 -2.78
CA MET A 112 8.76 -3.89 -3.65
C MET A 112 7.77 -4.51 -4.63
N LEU A 113 6.58 -4.89 -4.14
CA LEU A 113 5.51 -5.42 -4.98
C LEU A 113 5.06 -4.39 -6.03
N PHE A 114 4.99 -3.12 -5.64
CA PHE A 114 4.60 -2.03 -6.54
C PHE A 114 5.64 -1.80 -7.64
N GLU A 115 6.92 -1.67 -7.28
CA GLU A 115 8.01 -1.43 -8.23
C GLU A 115 8.24 -2.61 -9.19
N SER A 116 8.01 -3.84 -8.71
CA SER A 116 8.24 -5.05 -9.51
C SER A 116 7.11 -5.35 -10.50
N ASN A 117 5.87 -4.97 -10.17
CA ASN A 117 4.68 -5.40 -10.93
C ASN A 117 4.00 -4.27 -11.71
N ILE A 118 4.17 -3.01 -11.32
CA ILE A 118 3.49 -1.88 -11.96
C ILE A 118 4.51 -0.90 -12.52
N GLY A 119 4.49 -0.68 -13.83
CA GLY A 119 5.12 0.51 -14.41
C GLY A 119 4.51 1.78 -13.79
N GLU A 120 5.35 2.76 -13.44
CA GLU A 120 5.04 4.04 -12.75
C GLU A 120 3.59 4.30 -12.28
N VAL A 121 3.39 4.67 -11.00
CA VAL A 121 2.11 5.09 -10.36
C VAL A 121 1.21 5.96 -11.26
N TYR A 122 1.81 6.73 -12.17
CA TYR A 122 1.15 7.52 -13.19
C TYR A 122 0.04 6.77 -13.96
N PHE A 123 0.18 5.47 -14.22
CA PHE A 123 -0.76 4.69 -15.03
C PHE A 123 -2.01 4.22 -14.26
N LEU A 124 -2.03 4.35 -12.94
CA LEU A 124 -3.20 4.03 -12.12
C LEU A 124 -4.33 5.07 -12.27
N ASP A 125 -5.58 4.64 -12.13
CA ASP A 125 -6.71 5.55 -12.00
C ASP A 125 -6.71 6.30 -10.65
N SER A 126 -7.61 7.26 -10.50
CA SER A 126 -7.65 8.12 -9.30
C SER A 126 -8.01 7.37 -8.01
N GLN A 127 -8.81 6.32 -8.09
CA GLN A 127 -9.19 5.51 -6.92
C GLN A 127 -7.98 4.70 -6.44
N CYS A 128 -7.31 4.02 -7.37
CA CYS A 128 -6.10 3.24 -7.11
C CYS A 128 -4.97 4.13 -6.55
N LYS A 129 -4.75 5.32 -7.13
CA LYS A 129 -3.77 6.30 -6.63
C LYS A 129 -4.08 6.78 -5.20
N ASN A 130 -5.35 6.91 -4.85
CA ASN A 130 -5.75 7.35 -3.53
C ASN A 130 -5.50 6.27 -2.47
N ILE A 131 -5.87 5.02 -2.76
CA ILE A 131 -5.57 3.86 -1.90
C ILE A 131 -4.06 3.74 -1.71
N ASP A 132 -3.31 3.80 -2.80
CA ASP A 132 -1.85 3.72 -2.78
C ASP A 132 -1.21 4.77 -1.89
N TYR A 133 -1.65 6.03 -2.05
CA TYR A 133 -1.21 7.13 -1.20
C TYR A 133 -1.49 6.85 0.27
N ARG A 134 -2.72 6.43 0.62
CA ARG A 134 -3.11 6.18 2.02
C ARG A 134 -2.29 5.05 2.65
N ILE A 135 -2.06 3.94 1.93
CA ILE A 135 -1.24 2.84 2.44
C ILE A 135 0.19 3.31 2.69
N ARG A 136 0.88 3.84 1.68
CA ARG A 136 2.30 4.22 1.83
C ARG A 136 2.49 5.34 2.84
N HIS A 137 1.65 6.37 2.77
CA HIS A 137 1.75 7.53 3.64
C HIS A 137 1.35 7.20 5.08
N GLY A 138 0.30 6.38 5.27
CA GLY A 138 -0.13 5.92 6.58
C GLY A 138 0.95 5.09 7.29
N LEU A 139 1.47 4.06 6.62
CA LEU A 139 2.56 3.23 7.17
C LEU A 139 3.83 4.03 7.46
N LYS A 140 4.16 5.02 6.61
CA LYS A 140 5.30 5.91 6.87
C LYS A 140 5.10 6.76 8.10
N ILE A 141 3.92 7.35 8.28
CA ILE A 141 3.58 8.11 9.50
C ILE A 141 3.69 7.22 10.73
N GLU A 142 3.18 6.00 10.67
CA GLU A 142 3.26 5.04 11.77
C GLU A 142 4.71 4.75 12.13
N SER A 143 5.55 4.38 11.17
CA SER A 143 6.98 4.10 11.40
C SER A 143 7.70 5.27 12.08
N GLU A 144 7.56 6.48 11.53
CA GLU A 144 8.18 7.69 12.08
C GLU A 144 7.64 8.05 13.48
N SER A 145 6.38 7.73 13.76
CA SER A 145 5.77 7.99 15.06
C SER A 145 6.19 6.97 16.11
N LEU A 146 6.34 5.69 15.75
CA LEU A 146 6.84 4.64 16.64
C LEU A 146 8.30 4.91 17.03
N GLU A 147 9.13 5.36 16.09
CA GLU A 147 10.49 5.82 16.38
C GLU A 147 10.49 6.94 17.44
N LYS A 148 9.64 7.96 17.23
CA LYS A 148 9.47 9.07 18.19
C LYS A 148 8.94 8.62 19.55
N MET A 149 8.07 7.61 19.60
CA MET A 149 7.61 7.05 20.88
C MET A 149 8.80 6.52 21.68
N ASN A 150 9.67 5.73 21.06
CA ASN A 150 10.86 5.19 21.72
C ASN A 150 11.85 6.27 22.16
N GLU A 151 12.16 7.22 21.27
CA GLU A 151 13.01 8.38 21.61
C GLU A 151 12.44 9.16 22.80
N SER A 152 11.12 9.35 22.85
CA SER A 152 10.44 10.08 23.92
C SER A 152 10.46 9.34 25.26
N ILE A 153 10.31 8.00 25.25
CA ILE A 153 10.44 7.17 26.47
C ILE A 153 11.87 7.30 27.02
N LEU A 154 12.88 7.11 26.17
CA LEU A 154 14.29 7.18 26.55
C LEU A 154 14.71 8.58 27.02
N GLY A 155 14.14 9.62 26.41
CA GLY A 155 14.34 11.03 26.77
C GLY A 155 13.51 11.51 27.95
N ASN A 156 12.60 10.67 28.48
CA ASN A 156 11.62 11.02 29.52
C ASN A 156 10.77 12.26 29.14
N ASN A 157 10.35 12.34 27.87
CA ASN A 157 9.55 13.43 27.32
C ASN A 157 8.09 13.03 27.07
N ALA A 158 7.25 13.25 28.07
CA ALA A 158 5.84 12.87 27.99
C ALA A 158 5.03 13.63 26.92
N GLU A 159 5.39 14.88 26.61
CA GLU A 159 4.68 15.67 25.60
C GLU A 159 4.95 15.14 24.19
N GLU A 160 6.21 14.87 23.87
CA GLU A 160 6.59 14.25 22.59
C GLU A 160 6.00 12.84 22.45
N PHE A 161 5.97 12.07 23.53
CA PHE A 161 5.35 10.75 23.53
C PHE A 161 3.85 10.82 23.18
N GLN A 162 3.10 11.74 23.78
CA GLN A 162 1.69 11.94 23.47
C GLN A 162 1.48 12.40 22.01
N ASN A 163 2.31 13.33 21.53
CA ASN A 163 2.25 13.76 20.13
C ASN A 163 2.54 12.60 19.15
N ALA A 164 3.47 11.71 19.51
CA ALA A 164 3.78 10.52 18.74
C ALA A 164 2.58 9.55 18.70
N ILE A 165 1.89 9.31 19.82
CA ILE A 165 0.64 8.50 19.85
C ILE A 165 -0.41 9.07 18.90
N TYR A 166 -0.68 10.38 18.96
CA TYR A 166 -1.65 11.01 18.06
C TYR A 166 -1.25 10.91 16.59
N SER A 167 0.05 11.01 16.29
CA SER A 167 0.56 10.84 14.93
C SER A 167 0.38 9.40 14.44
N ASN A 168 0.71 8.41 15.29
CA ASN A 168 0.56 6.99 14.98
C ASN A 168 -0.90 6.64 14.67
N ALA A 169 -1.83 7.10 15.50
CA ALA A 169 -3.26 6.87 15.31
C ALA A 169 -3.76 7.42 13.95
N LYS A 170 -3.27 8.57 13.50
CA LYS A 170 -3.59 9.12 12.17
C LYS A 170 -3.04 8.27 11.05
N GLY A 171 -1.82 7.76 11.19
CA GLY A 171 -1.22 6.84 10.22
C GLY A 171 -2.04 5.56 10.08
N MET A 172 -2.39 4.95 11.21
CA MET A 172 -3.27 3.76 11.28
C MET A 172 -4.64 4.03 10.63
N GLU A 173 -5.26 5.17 10.92
CA GLU A 173 -6.55 5.57 10.36
C GLU A 173 -6.51 5.63 8.83
N LEU A 174 -5.48 6.26 8.24
CA LEU A 174 -5.32 6.31 6.78
C LEU A 174 -5.25 4.92 6.16
N VAL A 175 -4.48 4.00 6.75
CA VAL A 175 -4.39 2.62 6.26
C VAL A 175 -5.74 1.90 6.43
N ASN A 176 -6.39 2.05 7.58
CA ASN A 176 -7.65 1.37 7.87
C ASN A 176 -8.80 1.84 6.96
N GLU A 177 -8.89 3.14 6.69
CA GLU A 177 -9.87 3.71 5.76
C GLU A 177 -9.69 3.20 4.32
N SER A 178 -8.50 2.74 3.96
CA SER A 178 -8.26 2.18 2.63
C SER A 178 -8.94 0.81 2.44
N PHE A 179 -9.24 0.06 3.51
CA PHE A 179 -9.77 -1.30 3.37
C PHE A 179 -11.15 -1.41 2.74
N SER A 180 -12.04 -0.46 3.01
CA SER A 180 -13.35 -0.44 2.35
C SER A 180 -13.18 -0.34 0.84
N ASP A 181 -12.30 0.56 0.40
CA ASP A 181 -12.07 0.84 -1.02
C ASP A 181 -11.25 -0.29 -1.67
N ILE A 182 -10.32 -0.91 -0.94
CA ILE A 182 -9.60 -2.10 -1.41
C ILE A 182 -10.58 -3.25 -1.63
N ASN A 183 -11.47 -3.51 -0.68
CA ASN A 183 -12.46 -4.58 -0.82
C ASN A 183 -13.36 -4.31 -2.03
N GLU A 184 -13.86 -3.08 -2.21
CA GLU A 184 -14.62 -2.69 -3.39
C GLU A 184 -13.85 -3.00 -4.70
N LEU A 185 -12.60 -2.55 -4.81
CA LEU A 185 -11.74 -2.84 -5.98
C LEU A 185 -11.51 -4.34 -6.20
N VAL A 186 -11.28 -5.09 -5.13
CA VAL A 186 -11.00 -6.51 -5.17
C VAL A 186 -12.25 -7.32 -5.53
N PHE A 187 -13.45 -6.84 -5.17
CA PHE A 187 -14.72 -7.48 -5.56
C PHE A 187 -15.17 -7.09 -6.98
N GLU A 188 -14.95 -5.85 -7.41
CA GLU A 188 -15.31 -5.37 -8.76
C GLU A 188 -14.58 -6.10 -9.89
N ASN A 189 -13.33 -6.51 -9.68
CA ASN A 189 -12.53 -7.21 -10.71
C ASN A 189 -12.84 -8.71 -10.84
N TYR A 190 -13.86 -9.23 -10.13
CA TYR A 190 -14.25 -10.65 -10.16
C TYR A 190 -15.69 -10.89 -10.65
N PHE A 191 -16.33 -9.86 -11.22
CA PHE A 191 -17.65 -9.90 -11.87
C PHE A 191 -17.63 -9.19 -13.23
#